data_AF-A0ABD2PZA1-F1
#
_entry.id   AF-A0ABD2PZA1-F1
#
_cell.length_a   1.000
_cell.length_b   1.000
_cell.length_c   1.000
_cell.angle_alpha   90.00
_cell.angle_beta   90.00
_cell.angle_gamma   90.00
#
_symmetry.space_group_name_H-M   'P 1'
#
loop_
_entity.id
_entity.type
_entity.pdbx_description
1 polymer ?
#
loop_
_entity_poly.entity_id
_entity_poly.type
_entity_poly.pdbx_seq_one_letter_code
_entity_poly.pdbx_strand_id
1 'polypeptide(L)'
;MLASVDVERKSTMQTRRSGHTAQKLTQERERNRPDAPVKFNLLAGGAGRTAGDQLVDMFDFTLSQALGGVQLGPDGKPVGDAYATSKLSKVHQLTGFSDPVYAEAYVNVNQFDIVLDILIVNQTEDTLQNVNLELSTMGDLKLVEQPPPITLAPSDFTNIKANIKVSR
;
A
#
# COMPACT_ATOMS: atom_id res chain seq x y z
N MET A 1 26.92 43.19 42.97
CA MET A 1 27.32 43.01 41.55
C MET A 1 26.89 41.66 40.93
N LEU A 2 26.18 40.77 41.63
CA LEU A 2 25.81 39.44 41.10
C LEU A 2 24.39 39.32 40.52
N ALA A 3 23.50 40.29 40.76
CA ALA A 3 22.10 40.21 40.29
C ALA A 3 21.87 40.68 38.84
N SER A 4 22.85 41.35 38.22
CA SER A 4 22.71 41.87 36.85
C SER A 4 23.07 40.84 35.77
N VAL A 5 23.82 39.79 36.12
CA VAL A 5 24.33 38.80 35.14
C VAL A 5 23.28 37.73 34.81
N ASP A 6 22.37 37.41 35.73
CA ASP A 6 21.37 36.35 35.54
C ASP A 6 20.13 36.81 34.75
N VAL A 7 19.81 38.10 34.75
CA VAL A 7 18.71 38.67 33.95
C VAL A 7 19.06 38.66 32.45
N GLU A 8 20.31 38.89 32.10
CA GLU A 8 20.79 38.93 30.71
C GLU A 8 20.88 37.52 30.08
N ARG A 9 21.08 36.48 30.90
CA ARG A 9 21.11 35.08 30.43
C ARG A 9 19.70 34.55 30.11
N LYS A 10 18.67 34.98 30.82
CA LYS A 10 17.27 34.59 30.53
C LYS A 10 16.69 35.29 29.30
N SER A 11 17.00 36.57 29.08
CA SER A 11 16.58 37.29 27.86
C SER A 11 17.27 36.72 26.61
N THR A 12 18.54 36.34 26.70
CA THR A 12 19.31 35.74 25.60
C THR A 12 18.81 34.34 25.22
N MET A 13 18.30 33.55 26.18
CA MET A 13 17.71 32.23 25.89
C MET A 13 16.30 32.30 25.28
N GLN A 14 15.51 33.31 25.63
CA GLN A 14 14.15 33.47 25.08
C GLN A 14 14.18 33.97 23.62
N THR A 15 15.15 34.81 23.28
CA THR A 15 15.40 35.28 21.89
C THR A 15 15.96 34.18 20.97
N ARG A 16 16.65 33.16 21.51
CA ARG A 16 17.15 32.02 20.73
C ARG A 16 16.06 31.00 20.35
N ARG A 17 15.05 30.81 21.21
CA ARG A 17 13.91 29.90 20.94
C ARG A 17 12.95 30.46 19.90
N SER A 18 12.71 31.78 19.88
CA SER A 18 11.84 32.41 18.86
C SER A 18 12.46 32.38 17.45
N GLY A 19 13.79 32.47 17.35
CA GLY A 19 14.51 32.41 16.08
C GLY A 19 14.38 31.06 15.36
N HIS A 20 14.41 29.94 16.09
CA HIS A 20 14.26 28.60 15.50
C HIS A 20 12.84 28.33 14.98
N THR A 21 11.80 28.82 15.68
CA THR A 21 10.41 28.69 15.24
C THR A 21 10.12 29.55 14.00
N ALA A 22 10.65 30.78 13.95
CA ALA A 22 10.51 31.66 12.80
C ALA A 22 11.27 31.14 11.56
N GLN A 23 12.47 30.58 11.75
CA GLN A 23 13.24 29.96 10.66
C GLN A 23 12.52 28.72 10.11
N LYS A 24 11.90 27.90 10.98
CA LYS A 24 11.16 26.70 10.57
C LYS A 24 9.89 27.04 9.76
N LEU A 25 9.13 28.04 10.18
CA LEU A 25 7.93 28.52 9.47
C LEU A 25 8.27 29.12 8.09
N THR A 26 9.41 29.78 7.97
CA THR A 26 9.89 30.34 6.70
C THR A 26 10.31 29.22 5.75
N GLN A 27 10.98 28.18 6.27
CA GLN A 27 11.39 27.01 5.49
C GLN A 27 10.20 26.16 5.01
N GLU A 28 9.14 26.01 5.81
CA GLU A 28 7.91 25.32 5.39
C GLU A 28 7.12 26.08 4.32
N ARG A 29 7.09 27.42 4.40
CA ARG A 29 6.47 28.27 3.37
C ARG A 29 7.21 28.19 2.05
N GLU A 30 8.54 28.12 2.08
CA GLU A 30 9.37 27.94 0.88
C GLU A 30 9.14 26.57 0.22
N ARG A 31 8.97 25.53 1.04
CA ARG A 31 8.70 24.15 0.57
C ARG A 31 7.33 23.98 -0.07
N ASN A 32 6.33 24.74 0.38
CA ASN A 32 4.95 24.65 -0.11
C ASN A 32 4.62 25.64 -1.24
N ARG A 33 5.61 26.28 -1.87
CA ARG A 33 5.36 27.11 -3.05
C ARG A 33 4.99 26.23 -4.25
N PRO A 34 4.09 26.68 -5.15
CA PRO A 34 3.74 25.95 -6.36
C PRO A 34 4.94 25.57 -7.23
N ASP A 35 5.94 26.45 -7.28
CA ASP A 35 7.17 26.28 -8.08
C ASP A 35 8.31 25.62 -7.29
N ALA A 36 8.07 25.16 -6.05
CA ALA A 36 9.09 24.51 -5.26
C ALA A 36 9.43 23.13 -5.86
N PRO A 37 10.73 22.78 -5.99
CA PRO A 37 11.13 21.50 -6.55
C PRO A 37 10.68 20.35 -5.63
N VAL A 38 9.99 19.37 -6.21
CA VAL A 38 9.61 18.14 -5.52
C VAL A 38 10.86 17.30 -5.27
N LYS A 39 11.21 17.11 -4.00
CA LYS A 39 12.31 16.24 -3.60
C LYS A 39 11.80 14.82 -3.43
N PHE A 40 12.21 13.93 -4.33
CA PHE A 40 11.96 12.50 -4.19
C PHE A 40 12.98 11.91 -3.23
N ASN A 41 12.64 11.87 -1.93
CA ASN A 41 13.52 11.35 -0.88
C ASN A 41 13.97 9.90 -1.13
N LEU A 42 13.16 9.11 -1.86
CA LEU A 42 13.49 7.74 -2.29
C LEU A 42 14.49 7.68 -3.46
N LEU A 43 14.56 8.72 -4.30
CA LEU A 43 15.42 8.75 -5.49
C LEU A 43 16.79 9.38 -5.23
N ALA A 44 16.97 10.05 -4.09
CA ALA A 44 18.19 10.76 -3.71
C ALA A 44 19.35 9.84 -3.28
N GLY A 45 19.42 8.61 -3.78
CA GLY A 45 20.52 7.67 -3.59
C GLY A 45 21.52 7.79 -4.73
N GLY A 46 22.61 8.57 -4.54
CA GLY A 46 23.70 8.49 -5.52
C GLY A 46 24.83 9.51 -5.47
N ALA A 47 24.71 10.66 -4.79
CA ALA A 47 25.80 11.64 -4.80
C ALA A 47 25.99 12.29 -3.42
N GLY A 48 26.96 11.75 -2.66
CA GLY A 48 27.52 12.42 -1.48
C GLY A 48 26.92 12.03 -0.13
N ARG A 49 26.87 10.75 0.22
CA ARG A 49 26.53 10.32 1.60
C ARG A 49 27.71 9.62 2.25
N THR A 50 28.25 10.25 3.30
CA THR A 50 29.21 9.66 4.23
C THR A 50 28.57 8.50 4.98
N ALA A 51 29.26 7.36 4.99
CA ALA A 51 28.94 6.19 5.78
C ALA A 51 28.82 6.58 7.26
N GLY A 52 27.67 6.32 7.89
CA GLY A 52 27.56 6.53 9.34
C GLY A 52 26.17 6.43 9.98
N ASP A 53 25.06 6.67 9.27
CA ASP A 53 23.74 6.64 9.92
C ASP A 53 22.64 6.04 9.03
N GLN A 54 22.13 4.90 9.51
CA GLN A 54 20.90 4.16 9.19
C GLN A 54 20.18 4.50 7.86
N LEU A 55 20.48 3.72 6.82
CA LEU A 55 19.82 3.72 5.52
C LEU A 55 18.66 2.71 5.41
N VAL A 56 18.17 2.18 6.54
CA VAL A 56 17.34 0.97 6.54
C VAL A 56 15.88 1.14 7.00
N ASP A 57 15.35 2.36 7.18
CA ASP A 57 13.97 2.50 7.73
C ASP A 57 13.06 3.48 6.96
N MET A 58 13.54 4.19 5.94
CA MET A 58 12.71 5.19 5.24
C MET A 58 11.74 4.57 4.22
N PHE A 59 12.13 3.47 3.57
CA PHE A 59 11.25 2.72 2.68
C PHE A 59 10.11 2.07 3.49
N ASP A 60 10.46 1.35 4.54
CA ASP A 60 9.50 0.66 5.41
C ASP A 60 8.58 1.65 6.13
N PHE A 61 9.09 2.80 6.60
CA PHE A 61 8.28 3.85 7.20
C PHE A 61 7.29 4.48 6.22
N THR A 62 7.72 4.78 4.98
CA THR A 62 6.85 5.37 3.95
C THR A 62 5.80 4.36 3.48
N LEU A 63 6.19 3.10 3.31
CA LEU A 63 5.29 2.00 2.98
C LEU A 63 4.24 1.81 4.08
N SER A 64 4.66 1.83 5.35
CA SER A 64 3.77 1.73 6.51
C SER A 64 2.75 2.87 6.59
N GLN A 65 3.17 4.10 6.29
CA GLN A 65 2.25 5.25 6.19
C GLN A 65 1.27 5.12 5.02
N ALA A 66 1.74 4.66 3.85
CA ALA A 66 0.92 4.51 2.66
C ALA A 66 -0.13 3.39 2.80
N LEU A 67 0.19 2.33 3.54
CA LEU A 67 -0.72 1.21 3.81
C LEU A 67 -1.79 1.53 4.86
N GLY A 68 -1.73 2.71 5.50
CA GLY A 68 -2.83 3.28 6.28
C GLY A 68 -3.29 2.50 7.52
N GLY A 69 -2.50 1.53 8.01
CA GLY A 69 -2.97 0.55 9.00
C GLY A 69 -1.95 0.05 10.00
N VAL A 70 -0.80 0.71 10.18
CA VAL A 70 0.20 0.27 11.17
C VAL A 70 -0.06 0.90 12.53
N GLN A 71 -0.49 0.08 13.49
CA GLN A 71 -0.42 0.43 14.90
C GLN A 71 1.06 0.38 15.30
N LEU A 72 1.67 1.54 15.57
CA LEU A 72 3.02 1.58 16.12
C LEU A 72 2.95 1.12 17.58
N GLY A 73 3.78 0.15 17.94
CA GLY A 73 3.94 -0.26 19.33
C GLY A 73 4.61 0.85 20.16
N PRO A 74 4.66 0.71 21.49
CA PRO A 74 5.31 1.66 22.39
C PRO A 74 6.78 1.95 22.01
N ASP A 75 7.43 1.00 21.34
CA ASP A 75 8.84 1.03 20.95
C ASP A 75 9.08 1.57 19.53
N GLY A 76 8.06 2.14 18.88
CA GLY A 76 8.16 2.69 17.52
C GLY A 76 8.28 1.64 16.40
N LYS A 77 8.21 0.35 16.74
CA LYS A 77 8.19 -0.75 15.76
C LYS A 77 6.77 -1.00 15.25
N PRO A 78 6.61 -1.36 13.97
CA PRO A 78 5.31 -1.78 13.43
C PRO A 78 4.81 -3.02 14.20
N VAL A 79 3.64 -2.91 14.83
CA VAL A 79 2.96 -4.06 15.43
C VAL A 79 2.03 -4.63 14.39
N GLY A 80 2.46 -5.72 13.76
CA GLY A 80 1.73 -6.46 12.74
C GLY A 80 2.23 -6.21 11.32
N ASP A 81 2.06 -7.22 10.48
CA ASP A 81 2.45 -7.17 9.07
C ASP A 81 1.48 -6.24 8.34
N ALA A 82 1.90 -5.02 8.04
CA ALA A 82 1.11 -4.01 7.31
C ALA A 82 0.55 -4.56 5.98
N TYR A 83 1.28 -5.51 5.38
CA TYR A 83 0.87 -6.24 4.19
C TYR A 83 -0.30 -7.21 4.46
N ALA A 84 -0.35 -7.86 5.62
CA ALA A 84 -1.41 -8.81 5.98
C ALA A 84 -2.77 -8.12 6.17
N THR A 85 -2.78 -6.86 6.62
CA THR A 85 -4.02 -6.06 6.80
C THR A 85 -4.47 -5.37 5.51
N SER A 86 -3.63 -5.34 4.47
CA SER A 86 -3.96 -4.74 3.17
C SER A 86 -5.04 -5.54 2.45
N LYS A 87 -5.96 -4.87 1.75
CA LYS A 87 -6.93 -5.56 0.86
C LYS A 87 -6.23 -6.47 -0.16
N LEU A 88 -4.99 -6.17 -0.51
CA LEU A 88 -4.17 -6.97 -1.43
C LEU A 88 -3.82 -8.35 -0.87
N SER A 89 -3.80 -8.57 0.45
CA SER A 89 -3.51 -9.89 1.03
C SER A 89 -4.57 -10.95 0.72
N LYS A 90 -5.75 -10.53 0.27
CA LYS A 90 -6.85 -11.41 -0.10
C LYS A 90 -6.88 -11.74 -1.61
N VAL A 91 -5.97 -11.16 -2.40
CA VAL A 91 -5.83 -11.47 -3.82
C VAL A 91 -4.95 -12.70 -3.96
N HIS A 92 -5.46 -13.72 -4.65
CA HIS A 92 -4.78 -14.98 -4.87
C HIS A 92 -4.59 -15.21 -6.37
N GLN A 93 -3.36 -15.44 -6.79
CA GLN A 93 -3.06 -15.81 -8.16
C GLN A 93 -3.61 -17.22 -8.43
N LEU A 94 -4.44 -17.37 -9.47
CA LEU A 94 -4.99 -18.65 -9.89
C LEU A 94 -4.18 -19.28 -11.02
N THR A 95 -3.59 -18.47 -11.90
CA THR A 95 -2.76 -18.93 -13.02
C THR A 95 -1.42 -18.18 -13.07
N GLY A 96 -0.42 -18.77 -13.71
CA GLY A 96 0.92 -18.17 -13.83
C GLY A 96 0.97 -16.99 -14.80
N PHE A 97 2.00 -16.15 -14.67
CA PHE A 97 2.24 -15.06 -15.64
C PHE A 97 2.67 -15.53 -17.03
N SER A 98 3.00 -16.82 -17.17
CA SER A 98 3.36 -17.43 -18.45
C SER A 98 2.17 -18.12 -19.12
N ASP A 99 1.01 -18.17 -18.46
CA ASP A 99 -0.17 -18.82 -19.00
C ASP A 99 -0.86 -17.89 -20.01
N PRO A 100 -1.41 -18.41 -21.12
CA PRO A 100 -2.11 -17.59 -22.13
C PRO A 100 -3.27 -16.75 -21.56
N VAL A 101 -3.87 -17.23 -20.47
CA VAL A 101 -4.90 -16.53 -19.72
C VAL A 101 -4.43 -16.36 -18.28
N TYR A 102 -4.29 -15.11 -17.86
CA TYR A 102 -3.95 -14.77 -16.50
C TYR A 102 -5.21 -14.58 -15.65
N ALA A 103 -5.24 -15.14 -14.44
CA ALA A 103 -6.35 -14.98 -13.53
C ALA A 103 -5.89 -14.79 -12.08
N GLU A 104 -6.56 -13.87 -11.40
CA GLU A 104 -6.40 -13.60 -9.97
C GLU A 104 -7.77 -13.45 -9.31
N ALA A 105 -7.90 -13.95 -8.09
CA ALA A 105 -9.14 -13.95 -7.33
C ALA A 105 -8.99 -13.12 -6.06
N TYR A 106 -9.82 -12.08 -5.92
CA TYR A 106 -10.03 -11.43 -4.65
C TYR A 106 -11.07 -12.23 -3.84
N VAL A 107 -10.66 -12.69 -2.67
CA VAL A 107 -11.50 -13.49 -1.78
C VAL A 107 -12.17 -12.59 -0.74
N ASN A 108 -13.50 -12.56 -0.74
CA ASN A 108 -14.28 -11.93 0.32
C ASN A 108 -15.06 -12.98 1.11
N VAL A 109 -14.70 -13.17 2.37
CA VAL A 109 -15.32 -14.17 3.26
C VAL A 109 -16.30 -13.47 4.20
N ASN A 110 -17.58 -13.85 4.09
CA ASN A 110 -18.63 -13.56 5.08
C ASN A 110 -18.93 -14.84 5.90
N GLN A 111 -19.85 -14.76 6.87
CA GLN A 111 -20.13 -15.87 7.78
C GLN A 111 -20.67 -17.14 7.09
N PHE A 112 -21.47 -16.98 6.03
CA PHE A 112 -22.08 -18.10 5.29
C PHE A 112 -21.87 -18.02 3.78
N ASP A 113 -21.27 -16.93 3.29
CA ASP A 113 -21.10 -16.66 1.87
C ASP A 113 -19.64 -16.27 1.62
N ILE A 114 -19.03 -16.92 0.64
CA ILE A 114 -17.72 -16.57 0.10
C ILE A 114 -17.96 -16.01 -1.29
N VAL A 115 -17.50 -14.79 -1.52
CA VAL A 115 -17.57 -14.13 -2.83
C VAL A 115 -16.15 -14.08 -3.39
N LEU A 116 -15.96 -14.71 -4.55
CA LEU A 116 -14.73 -14.63 -5.32
C LEU A 116 -14.95 -13.63 -6.45
N ASP A 117 -14.16 -12.56 -6.47
CA ASP A 117 -14.10 -11.62 -7.59
C ASP A 117 -12.85 -11.95 -8.41
N ILE A 118 -13.06 -12.56 -9.58
CA ILE A 118 -12.00 -13.18 -10.37
C ILE A 118 -11.75 -12.29 -11.58
N LEU A 119 -10.58 -11.66 -11.62
CA LEU A 119 -10.08 -10.98 -12.80
C LEU A 119 -9.49 -12.02 -13.74
N ILE A 120 -9.91 -11.98 -15.00
CA ILE A 120 -9.40 -12.83 -16.07
C ILE A 120 -8.87 -11.90 -17.18
N VAL A 121 -7.66 -12.14 -17.62
CA VAL A 121 -6.97 -11.34 -18.64
C VAL A 121 -6.48 -12.26 -19.75
N ASN A 122 -6.80 -11.93 -21.00
CA ASN A 122 -6.20 -12.57 -22.15
C ASN A 122 -4.82 -11.97 -22.40
N GLN A 123 -3.75 -12.76 -22.22
CA GLN A 123 -2.38 -12.31 -22.47
C GLN A 123 -1.94 -12.49 -23.93
N THR A 124 -2.78 -13.10 -24.76
CA THR A 124 -2.46 -13.39 -26.17
C THR A 124 -2.90 -12.26 -27.11
N GLU A 125 -2.36 -12.29 -28.32
CA GLU A 125 -2.75 -11.39 -29.42
C GLU A 125 -4.01 -11.86 -30.16
N ASP A 126 -4.53 -13.04 -29.82
CA ASP A 126 -5.70 -13.64 -30.44
C ASP A 126 -6.97 -13.40 -29.63
N THR A 127 -8.14 -13.40 -30.29
CA THR A 127 -9.42 -13.37 -29.59
C THR A 127 -9.75 -14.76 -29.06
N LEU A 128 -9.86 -14.91 -27.74
CA LEU A 128 -10.24 -16.15 -27.10
C LEU A 128 -11.77 -16.21 -26.97
N GLN A 129 -12.38 -17.20 -27.62
CA GLN A 129 -13.82 -17.41 -27.59
C GLN A 129 -14.16 -18.61 -26.70
N ASN A 130 -15.36 -18.59 -26.13
CA ASN A 130 -15.89 -19.68 -25.29
C ASN A 130 -14.97 -20.02 -24.11
N VAL A 131 -14.40 -18.99 -23.47
CA VAL A 131 -13.62 -19.15 -22.25
C VAL A 131 -14.59 -19.45 -21.11
N ASN A 132 -14.37 -20.57 -20.43
CA ASN A 132 -15.22 -21.04 -19.35
C ASN A 132 -14.44 -21.04 -18.03
N LEU A 133 -15.07 -20.50 -16.99
CA LEU A 133 -14.55 -20.57 -15.63
C LEU A 133 -15.33 -21.63 -14.86
N GLU A 134 -14.65 -22.71 -14.48
CA GLU A 134 -15.23 -23.78 -13.66
C GLU A 134 -14.60 -23.81 -12.28
N LEU A 135 -15.45 -23.80 -11.26
CA LEU A 135 -15.02 -23.87 -9.87
C LEU A 135 -15.56 -25.17 -9.26
N SER A 136 -14.65 -26.00 -8.77
CA SER A 136 -15.00 -27.17 -7.97
C SER A 136 -14.73 -26.85 -6.51
N THR A 137 -15.72 -27.06 -5.65
CA THR A 137 -15.58 -26.90 -4.21
C THR A 137 -15.23 -28.23 -3.55
N MET A 138 -14.48 -28.18 -2.45
CA MET A 138 -14.26 -29.35 -1.59
C MET A 138 -15.07 -29.20 -0.29
N GLY A 139 -15.68 -30.28 0.17
CA GLY A 139 -16.47 -30.30 1.41
C GLY A 139 -17.93 -29.91 1.23
N ASP A 140 -18.49 -29.22 2.23
CA ASP A 140 -19.89 -28.80 2.37
C ASP A 140 -20.19 -27.42 1.74
N LEU A 141 -19.37 -27.01 0.77
CA LEU A 141 -19.51 -25.76 0.05
C LEU A 141 -20.34 -25.95 -1.21
N LYS A 142 -21.36 -25.10 -1.39
CA LYS A 142 -22.22 -25.11 -2.57
C LYS A 142 -21.91 -23.90 -3.46
N LEU A 143 -21.45 -24.16 -4.68
CA LEU A 143 -21.43 -23.14 -5.72
C LEU A 143 -22.87 -22.76 -6.10
N VAL A 144 -23.18 -21.47 -6.06
CA VAL A 144 -24.56 -20.99 -6.33
C VAL A 144 -24.83 -20.88 -7.82
N GLU A 145 -23.82 -20.48 -8.59
CA GLU A 145 -23.94 -20.10 -10.00
C GLU A 145 -22.64 -20.41 -10.73
N GLN A 146 -22.77 -20.95 -11.94
CA GLN A 146 -21.68 -21.06 -12.89
C GLN A 146 -21.76 -19.89 -13.88
N PRO A 147 -20.67 -19.14 -14.08
CA PRO A 147 -20.66 -18.03 -15.03
C PRO A 147 -20.83 -18.55 -16.47
N PRO A 148 -21.54 -17.79 -17.33
CA PRO A 148 -21.66 -18.14 -18.73
C PRO A 148 -20.31 -18.04 -19.45
N PRO A 149 -20.13 -18.73 -20.59
CA PRO A 149 -18.94 -18.59 -21.40
C PRO A 149 -18.75 -17.14 -21.86
N ILE A 150 -17.50 -16.68 -21.84
CA ILE A 150 -17.12 -15.33 -22.25
C ILE A 150 -16.26 -15.35 -23.52
N THR A 151 -16.20 -14.21 -24.20
CA THR A 151 -15.23 -13.95 -25.27
C THR A 151 -14.33 -12.81 -24.83
N LEU A 152 -13.02 -13.01 -24.94
CA LEU A 152 -12.00 -12.03 -24.57
C LEU A 152 -11.24 -11.60 -25.83
N ALA A 153 -11.23 -10.30 -26.11
CA ALA A 153 -10.41 -9.75 -27.18
C ALA A 153 -8.90 -9.79 -26.80
N PRO A 154 -7.99 -9.52 -27.74
CA PRO A 154 -6.56 -9.48 -27.45
C PRO A 154 -6.24 -8.45 -26.37
N SER A 155 -5.44 -8.83 -25.37
CA SER A 155 -5.13 -7.99 -24.19
C SER A 155 -6.35 -7.51 -23.37
N ASP A 156 -7.53 -8.08 -23.60
CA ASP A 156 -8.76 -7.70 -22.93
C ASP A 156 -8.91 -8.43 -21.58
N PHE A 157 -9.74 -7.88 -20.71
CA PHE A 157 -9.98 -8.43 -19.38
C PHE A 157 -11.45 -8.40 -19.02
N THR A 158 -11.83 -9.29 -18.11
CA THR A 158 -13.16 -9.27 -17.51
C THR A 158 -13.11 -9.69 -16.06
N ASN A 159 -14.14 -9.31 -15.30
CA ASN A 159 -14.31 -9.73 -13.92
C ASN A 159 -15.52 -10.65 -13.81
N ILE A 160 -15.32 -11.80 -13.18
CA ILE A 160 -16.37 -12.76 -12.89
C ILE A 160 -16.55 -12.87 -11.39
N LYS A 161 -17.80 -12.74 -10.94
CA LYS A 161 -18.16 -12.94 -9.53
C LYS A 161 -18.73 -14.35 -9.34
N ALA A 162 -18.09 -15.14 -8.49
CA ALA A 162 -18.60 -16.43 -8.07
C ALA A 162 -19.03 -16.38 -6.61
N ASN A 163 -20.25 -16.83 -6.34
CA ASN A 163 -20.80 -16.91 -4.99
C ASN A 163 -20.82 -18.37 -4.53
N ILE A 164 -20.19 -18.63 -3.39
CA ILE A 164 -20.10 -19.94 -2.76
C ILE A 164 -20.77 -19.85 -1.40
N LYS A 165 -21.71 -20.75 -1.13
CA LYS A 165 -22.39 -20.85 0.16
C LYS A 165 -21.80 -21.94 1.01
N VAL A 166 -21.59 -21.62 2.28
CA VAL A 166 -21.21 -22.59 3.32
C VAL A 166 -22.48 -23.25 3.81
N SER A 167 -22.65 -24.53 3.51
CA SER A 167 -23.78 -25.32 4.04
C SER A 167 -23.34 -25.92 5.38
N ARG A 168 -24.23 -25.92 6.37
CA ARG A 168 -24.05 -26.69 7.61
C ARG A 168 -24.84 -27.99 7.56
#